data_AF-A0A937C4J9-F1
#
_entry.id   AF-A0A937C4J9-F1
#
_cell.length_a   1.000
_cell.length_b   1.000
_cell.length_c   1.000
_cell.angle_alpha   90.00
_cell.angle_beta   90.00
_cell.angle_gamma   90.00
#
_symmetry.space_group_name_H-M   'P 1'
#
loop_
_entity.id
_entity.type
_entity.pdbx_description
1 polymer ?
#
loop_
_entity_poly.entity_id
_entity_poly.type
_entity_poly.pdbx_seq_one_letter_code
_entity_poly.pdbx_strand_id
1 'polypeptide(L)'
;MVAADILFESGVVFNGEWDFNAPVNKDHCEITGSTGKLSFGFFSGNSIEFVADNKTTRFDFELLQHVQQPMIEKVVQYFLGHAQNPCSAEEGAEIMRWMDEMTKK
;
A
#
# COMPACT_ATOMS: atom_id res chain seq x y z
N MET A 1 -12.15 -15.01 1.81
CA MET A 1 -11.33 -14.31 2.81
C MET A 1 -9.98 -15.00 3.03
N VAL A 2 -8.89 -14.25 2.90
CA VAL A 2 -7.55 -14.57 3.40
C VAL A 2 -7.20 -13.47 4.40
N ALA A 3 -6.62 -13.83 5.55
CA ALA A 3 -6.15 -12.87 6.53
C ALA A 3 -4.72 -13.23 6.96
N ALA A 4 -3.92 -12.22 7.26
CA ALA A 4 -2.53 -12.40 7.65
C ALA A 4 -2.09 -11.32 8.64
N ASP A 5 -1.22 -11.74 9.56
CA ASP A 5 -0.58 -10.87 10.53
C ASP A 5 0.94 -11.03 10.42
N ILE A 6 1.67 -9.92 10.42
CA ILE A 6 3.14 -9.91 10.39
C ILE A 6 3.62 -9.03 11.53
N LEU A 7 4.52 -9.57 12.36
CA LEU A 7 5.29 -8.79 13.33
C LEU A 7 6.69 -8.56 12.75
N PHE A 8 6.99 -7.31 12.40
CA PHE A 8 8.31 -6.93 11.93
C PHE A 8 9.32 -6.90 13.09
N GLU A 9 10.61 -7.05 12.78
CA GLU A 9 11.69 -6.95 13.77
C GLU A 9 11.71 -5.60 14.51
N SER A 10 11.21 -4.55 13.85
CA SER A 10 11.05 -3.21 14.44
C SER A 10 9.94 -3.13 15.50
N GLY A 11 9.13 -4.18 15.66
CA GLY A 11 7.94 -4.20 16.51
C GLY A 11 6.69 -3.63 15.84
N VAL A 12 6.77 -3.18 14.59
CA VAL A 12 5.60 -2.78 13.81
C VAL A 12 4.76 -4.01 13.48
N VAL A 13 3.45 -3.89 13.65
CA VAL A 13 2.49 -4.94 13.30
C VAL A 13 1.79 -4.57 12.00
N PHE A 14 1.71 -5.53 11.08
CA PHE A 14 0.85 -5.47 9.91
C PHE A 14 -0.30 -6.46 10.08
N ASN A 15 -1.51 -6.04 9.72
CA ASN A 15 -2.69 -6.89 9.63
C ASN A 15 -3.32 -6.65 8.26
N GLY A 16 -3.59 -7.72 7.51
CA GLY A 16 -4.17 -7.66 6.18
C GLY A 16 -5.33 -8.62 6.04
N GLU A 17 -6.41 -8.17 5.39
CA GLU A 17 -7.57 -8.99 5.05
C GLU A 17 -7.94 -8.78 3.58
N TRP A 18 -8.19 -9.88 2.88
CA TRP A 18 -8.67 -9.89 1.50
C TRP A 18 -9.89 -10.79 1.39
N ASP A 19 -11.08 -10.20 1.29
CA ASP A 19 -12.33 -10.94 1.10
C ASP A 19 -13.03 -10.60 -0.22
N PHE A 20 -12.88 -11.50 -1.20
CA PHE A 20 -13.52 -11.39 -2.51
C PHE A 20 -15.02 -11.74 -2.51
N ASN A 21 -15.54 -12.27 -1.41
CA ASN A 21 -16.97 -12.57 -1.24
C ASN A 21 -17.68 -11.53 -0.35
N ALA A 22 -17.02 -10.43 -0.01
CA ALA A 22 -17.60 -9.38 0.81
C ALA A 22 -18.85 -8.76 0.15
N PRO A 23 -19.89 -8.39 0.92
CA PRO A 23 -21.12 -7.79 0.38
C PRO A 23 -20.92 -6.37 -0.15
N VAL A 24 -19.76 -5.75 0.12
CA VAL A 24 -19.43 -4.38 -0.27
C VAL A 24 -18.04 -4.36 -0.91
N ASN A 25 -17.92 -3.67 -2.04
CA ASN A 25 -16.63 -3.38 -2.64
C ASN A 25 -15.98 -2.21 -1.89
N LYS A 26 -15.01 -2.52 -1.03
CA LYS A 26 -14.31 -1.55 -0.20
C LYS A 26 -12.84 -1.95 -0.11
N ASP A 27 -11.99 -0.95 -0.16
CA ASP A 27 -10.59 -1.03 0.23
C ASP A 27 -10.30 0.02 1.32
N HIS A 28 -9.42 -0.33 2.24
CA HIS A 28 -9.06 0.55 3.35
C HIS A 28 -7.67 0.20 3.84
N CYS A 29 -6.83 1.21 3.95
CA CYS A 29 -5.52 1.16 4.56
C CYS A 29 -5.50 2.11 5.74
N GLU A 30 -4.92 1.63 6.85
CA GLU A 30 -4.70 2.43 8.03
C GLU A 30 -3.24 2.31 8.46
N ILE A 31 -2.62 3.44 8.80
CA ILE A 31 -1.29 3.50 9.40
C ILE A 31 -1.44 4.20 10.74
N THR A 32 -1.24 3.45 11.82
CA THR A 32 -1.32 3.97 13.19
C THR A 32 0.08 4.19 13.75
N GLY A 33 0.37 5.44 14.11
CA GLY A 33 1.60 5.84 14.78
C GLY A 33 1.35 6.36 16.19
N SER A 34 2.43 6.71 16.89
CA SER A 34 2.35 7.21 18.27
C SER A 34 1.68 8.57 18.41
N THR A 35 1.62 9.36 17.34
CA THR A 35 1.08 10.73 17.34
C THR A 35 -0.22 10.87 16.56
N GLY A 36 -0.71 9.81 15.92
CA GLY A 36 -1.89 9.89 15.10
C GLY A 36 -2.04 8.72 14.14
N LYS A 37 -3.03 8.86 13.27
CA LYS A 37 -3.53 7.78 12.41
C LYS A 37 -3.84 8.31 11.02
N LEU A 38 -3.35 7.64 9.99
CA LEU A 38 -3.68 7.91 8.59
C LEU A 38 -4.62 6.84 8.07
N SER A 39 -5.66 7.23 7.33
CA SER A 39 -6.65 6.34 6.73
C SER A 39 -6.92 6.74 5.28
N PHE A 40 -6.89 5.79 4.36
CA PHE A 40 -7.14 6.03 2.93
C PHE A 40 -7.56 4.75 2.19
N GLY A 41 -8.13 4.90 1.00
CA GLY A 41 -8.27 3.82 0.02
C GLY A 41 -7.14 3.89 -1.01
N PHE A 42 -6.70 2.75 -1.52
CA PHE A 42 -5.82 2.61 -2.68
C PHE A 42 -6.57 2.79 -4.00
N PHE A 43 -7.79 2.26 -4.08
CA PHE A 43 -8.63 2.25 -5.28
C PHE A 43 -9.86 3.13 -5.14
N SER A 44 -10.41 3.23 -3.92
CA SER A 44 -11.54 4.10 -3.63
C SER A 44 -11.10 5.43 -3.03
N GLY A 45 -11.85 6.47 -3.38
CA GLY A 45 -11.60 7.82 -2.89
C GLY A 45 -10.37 8.47 -3.52
N ASN A 46 -10.24 9.74 -3.21
CA ASN A 46 -9.13 10.60 -3.64
C ASN A 46 -8.64 11.43 -2.45
N SER A 47 -8.84 10.93 -1.23
CA SER A 47 -8.57 11.66 -0.01
C SER A 47 -7.86 10.79 1.02
N ILE A 48 -6.94 11.41 1.76
CA ILE A 48 -6.31 10.82 2.94
C ILE A 48 -6.87 11.53 4.17
N GLU A 49 -7.33 10.78 5.15
CA GLU A 49 -7.74 11.30 6.45
C GLU A 49 -6.61 11.11 7.47
N PHE A 50 -6.29 12.16 8.21
CA PHE A 50 -5.33 12.14 9.30
C PHE A 50 -6.02 12.53 10.60
N VAL A 51 -5.90 11.69 11.63
CA VAL A 51 -6.45 11.95 12.96
C VAL A 51 -5.33 12.08 13.97
N ALA A 52 -5.26 13.22 14.65
CA ALA A 52 -4.34 13.48 15.77
C ALA A 52 -4.99 14.47 16.75
N ASP A 53 -4.75 14.31 18.06
CA ASP A 53 -5.27 15.21 19.10
C ASP A 53 -6.79 15.49 19.01
N ASN A 54 -7.59 14.45 18.71
CA ASN A 54 -9.04 14.53 18.45
C ASN A 54 -9.45 15.49 17.31
N LYS A 55 -8.52 15.78 16.38
CA LYS A 55 -8.78 16.55 15.17
C LYS A 55 -8.60 15.67 13.94
N THR A 56 -9.51 15.79 13.01
CA THR A 56 -9.43 15.16 11.69
C THR A 56 -9.05 16.20 10.66
N THR A 57 -7.95 15.97 9.97
CA THR A 57 -7.51 16.73 8.79
C THR A 57 -7.69 15.85 7.57
N ARG A 58 -8.33 16.40 6.53
CA ARG A 58 -8.54 15.71 5.26
C ARG A 58 -7.68 16.34 4.18
N PHE A 59 -6.97 15.50 3.44
CA PHE A 59 -6.17 15.89 2.29
C PHE A 59 -6.84 15.34 1.04
N ASP A 60 -7.42 16.21 0.21
CA ASP A 60 -8.03 15.82 -1.06
C ASP A 60 -7.02 15.97 -2.21
N PHE A 61 -7.05 15.03 -3.13
CA PHE A 61 -6.16 14.96 -4.29
C PHE A 61 -6.99 14.91 -5.57
N GLU A 62 -6.42 15.42 -6.66
CA GLU A 62 -7.01 15.22 -7.98
C GLU A 62 -6.76 13.80 -8.46
N LEU A 63 -7.76 13.23 -9.14
CA LEU A 63 -7.62 11.92 -9.76
C LEU A 63 -6.54 11.98 -10.84
N LEU A 64 -5.55 11.11 -10.74
CA LEU A 64 -4.53 10.97 -11.76
C LEU A 64 -5.16 10.47 -13.06
N GLN A 65 -4.91 11.19 -14.16
CA GLN A 65 -5.33 10.75 -15.49
C GLN A 65 -4.69 9.41 -15.88
N HIS A 66 -3.43 9.18 -15.49
CA HIS A 66 -2.66 7.98 -15.80
C HIS A 66 -1.92 7.47 -14.56
N VAL A 67 -2.56 6.60 -13.78
CA VAL A 67 -1.99 6.04 -12.53
C VAL A 67 -0.64 5.33 -12.75
N GLN A 68 -0.47 4.63 -13.88
CA GLN A 68 0.72 3.83 -14.17
C GLN A 68 1.88 4.62 -14.79
N GLN A 69 1.62 5.83 -15.32
CA GLN A 69 2.61 6.61 -16.06
C GLN A 69 3.90 6.87 -15.26
N PRO A 70 3.86 7.27 -13.96
CA PRO A 70 5.08 7.50 -13.19
C PRO A 70 5.99 6.27 -13.07
N MET A 71 5.40 5.06 -12.99
CA MET A 71 6.17 3.82 -12.94
C MET A 71 6.77 3.49 -14.31
N ILE A 72 5.98 3.63 -15.39
CA ILE A 72 6.44 3.41 -16.77
C ILE A 72 7.63 4.32 -17.09
N GLU A 73 7.54 5.60 -16.75
CA GLU A 73 8.63 6.57 -16.96
C GLU A 73 9.91 6.15 -16.23
N LYS A 74 9.82 5.74 -14.97
CA LYS A 74 10.98 5.25 -14.21
C LYS A 74 11.61 4.00 -14.84
N VAL A 75 10.79 3.06 -15.31
CA VAL A 75 11.27 1.85 -16.00
C VAL A 75 11.98 2.20 -17.31
N VAL A 76 11.44 3.13 -18.09
CA VAL A 76 12.08 3.63 -19.32
C VAL A 76 13.44 4.27 -19.00
N GLN A 77 13.51 5.14 -17.99
CA GLN A 77 14.77 5.77 -17.57
C GLN A 77 15.82 4.74 -17.12
N TYR A 78 15.40 3.67 -16.43
CA TYR A 78 16.29 2.58 -16.05
C TYR A 78 16.88 1.87 -17.28
N PHE A 79 16.05 1.45 -18.24
CA PHE A 79 16.54 0.75 -19.44
C PHE A 79 17.40 1.63 -20.36
N LEU A 80 17.22 2.96 -20.32
CA LEU A 80 18.08 3.92 -21.01
C LEU A 80 19.39 4.22 -20.25
N GLY A 81 19.59 3.66 -19.05
CA GLY A 81 20.78 3.90 -18.23
C GLY A 81 20.82 5.28 -17.57
N HIS A 82 19.67 5.94 -17.43
CA HIS A 82 19.55 7.28 -16.84
C HIS A 82 19.11 7.28 -15.38
N ALA A 83 18.58 6.15 -14.88
CA ALA A 83 18.15 5.98 -13.50
C ALA A 83 18.44 4.57 -12.98
N GLN A 84 18.33 4.40 -11.66
CA GLN A 84 18.34 3.07 -11.03
C GLN A 84 17.01 2.35 -11.26
N ASN A 85 17.02 1.02 -11.11
CA ASN A 85 15.81 0.21 -11.20
C ASN A 85 14.81 0.66 -10.12
N PRO A 86 13.57 1.07 -10.46
CA PRO A 86 12.58 1.50 -9.48
C PRO A 86 12.01 0.37 -8.62
N CYS A 87 12.25 -0.90 -8.96
CA CYS A 87 11.83 -2.06 -8.19
C CYS A 87 12.77 -3.24 -8.47
N SER A 88 13.59 -3.62 -7.50
CA SER A 88 14.57 -4.70 -7.68
C SER A 88 13.90 -6.07 -7.76
N ALA A 89 14.57 -7.03 -8.41
CA ALA A 89 14.05 -8.41 -8.49
C ALA A 89 14.03 -9.07 -7.11
N GLU A 90 14.99 -8.71 -6.26
CA GLU A 90 15.14 -9.18 -4.89
C GLU A 90 13.97 -8.74 -4.01
N GLU A 91 13.57 -7.46 -4.06
CA GLU A 91 12.39 -6.95 -3.35
C GLU A 91 11.11 -7.64 -3.86
N GLY A 92 10.98 -7.82 -5.18
CA GLY A 92 9.85 -8.53 -5.77
C GLY A 92 9.75 -9.98 -5.30
N ALA A 93 10.86 -10.71 -5.27
CA ALA A 93 10.91 -12.10 -4.79
C ALA A 93 10.56 -12.20 -3.30
N GLU A 94 10.99 -11.24 -2.48
CA GLU A 94 10.68 -11.22 -1.05
C GLU A 94 9.18 -11.01 -0.80
N ILE A 95 8.52 -10.11 -1.53
CA ILE A 95 7.07 -9.91 -1.44
C ILE A 95 6.30 -11.16 -1.92
N MET A 96 6.77 -11.83 -2.98
CA MET A 96 6.19 -13.12 -3.42
C MET A 96 6.28 -14.17 -2.33
N ARG A 97 7.45 -14.30 -1.67
CA ARG A 97 7.63 -15.20 -0.52
C ARG A 97 6.63 -14.92 0.60
N TRP A 98 6.39 -13.65 0.93
CA TRP A 98 5.39 -13.30 1.94
C TRP A 98 3.98 -13.74 1.52
N MET A 99 3.59 -13.54 0.27
CA MET A 99 2.29 -13.97 -0.24
C MET A 99 2.11 -15.48 -0.21
N ASP A 100 3.16 -16.24 -0.55
CA ASP A 100 3.15 -17.70 -0.46
C ASP A 100 2.96 -18.17 0.99
N GLU A 101 3.68 -17.58 1.95
CA GLU A 101 3.52 -17.87 3.38
C GLU A 101 2.10 -17.50 3.90
N MET A 102 1.56 -16.36 3.47
CA MET A 102 0.20 -15.93 3.84
C MET A 102 -0.87 -16.88 3.28
N THR A 103 -0.63 -17.48 2.12
CA THR A 103 -1.61 -18.36 1.45
C THR A 103 -1.35 -19.86 1.67
N LYS A 104 -0.20 -20.24 2.23
CA LYS A 104 0.27 -21.61 2.45
C LYS A 104 0.17 -22.49 1.19
N LYS A 105 0.51 -21.93 0.03
CA LYS A 105 0.55 -22.63 -1.26
C LYS A 105 1.96 -23.04 -1.65
#